data_AF-A0A497JVH5-F1
#
_entry.id   AF-A0A497JVH5-F1
#
_cell.length_a   1.000
_cell.length_b   1.000
_cell.length_c   1.000
_cell.angle_alpha   90.00
_cell.angle_beta   90.00
_cell.angle_gamma   90.00
#
_symmetry.space_group_name_H-M   'P 1'
#
loop_
_entity.id
_entity.type
_entity.pdbx_description
1 polymer ?
#
loop_
_entity_poly.entity_id
_entity_poly.type
_entity_poly.pdbx_seq_one_letter_code
_entity_poly.pdbx_strand_id
1 'polypeptide(L)'
;MNMVFASLVGEEDLNLLKRLGGTTFTLQLTLCESVMSEKPSLYASIQMDNEYTAGYLERFISKAHHLMDLICRRDGEGFIKFYEDVRAALSRDEGFPEAYERMYRALKALQHG
;
A
#
# COMPACT_ATOMS: atom_id res chain seq x y z
N MET A 1 3.16 7.77 1.51
CA MET A 1 2.77 6.35 1.33
C MET A 1 3.07 5.83 -0.07
N ASN A 2 2.27 6.18 -1.09
CA ASN A 2 2.53 5.75 -2.47
C ASN A 2 3.92 6.17 -2.98
N MET A 3 4.39 7.36 -2.61
CA MET A 3 5.75 7.82 -2.95
C MET A 3 6.86 6.94 -2.36
N VAL A 4 6.69 6.44 -1.12
CA VAL A 4 7.68 5.55 -0.48
C VAL A 4 7.68 4.16 -1.10
N PHE A 5 6.49 3.64 -1.42
CA PHE A 5 6.40 2.37 -2.15
C PHE A 5 6.96 2.48 -3.57
N ALA A 6 6.61 3.56 -4.29
CA ALA A 6 7.09 3.84 -5.63
C ALA A 6 8.61 4.03 -5.68
N SER A 7 9.21 4.69 -4.67
CA SER A 7 10.65 4.85 -4.61
C SER A 7 11.37 3.51 -4.50
N LEU A 8 10.87 2.60 -3.64
CA LEU A 8 11.44 1.26 -3.50
C LEU A 8 11.25 0.44 -4.79
N VAL A 9 10.04 0.41 -5.35
CA VAL A 9 9.74 -0.39 -6.55
C VAL A 9 10.47 0.16 -7.79
N GLY A 10 10.69 1.47 -7.86
CA GLY A 10 11.44 2.12 -8.93
C GLY A 10 12.94 1.79 -8.97
N GLU A 11 13.48 1.18 -7.91
CA GLU A 11 14.86 0.69 -7.87
C GLU A 11 15.02 -0.71 -8.50
N GLU A 12 13.91 -1.39 -8.81
CA GLU A 12 13.87 -2.78 -9.27
C GLU A 12 13.51 -2.91 -10.77
N ASP A 13 13.60 -4.13 -11.31
CA ASP A 13 13.09 -4.42 -12.67
C ASP A 13 11.56 -4.44 -12.69
N LEU A 14 10.96 -3.30 -13.04
CA LEU A 14 9.51 -3.12 -13.14
C LEU A 14 8.85 -4.10 -14.12
N ASN A 15 9.52 -4.50 -15.21
CA ASN A 15 8.94 -5.44 -16.16
C ASN A 15 8.85 -6.84 -15.57
N LEU A 16 9.89 -7.24 -14.83
CA LEU A 16 9.88 -8.50 -14.09
C LEU A 16 8.83 -8.48 -12.97
N LEU A 17 8.76 -7.40 -12.19
CA LEU A 17 7.77 -7.26 -11.11
C LEU A 17 6.34 -7.27 -11.64
N LYS A 18 6.04 -6.60 -12.76
CA LYS A 18 4.72 -6.65 -13.42
C LYS A 18 4.34 -8.06 -13.87
N ARG A 19 5.32 -8.88 -14.27
CA ARG A 19 5.09 -10.28 -14.66
C ARG A 19 4.88 -11.21 -13.47
N LEU A 20 5.54 -10.97 -12.34
CA LEU A 20 5.55 -11.87 -11.19
C LEU A 20 4.64 -11.44 -10.02
N GLY A 21 4.33 -10.15 -9.87
CA GLY A 21 3.69 -9.58 -8.69
C GLY A 21 2.21 -9.93 -8.49
N GLY A 22 1.58 -10.57 -9.47
CA GLY A 22 0.16 -10.90 -9.42
C GLY A 22 -0.75 -9.66 -9.44
N THR A 23 -2.05 -9.89 -9.28
CA THR A 23 -3.06 -8.86 -9.51
C THR A 23 -3.05 -7.74 -8.47
N THR A 24 -2.84 -8.05 -7.19
CA THR A 24 -2.76 -7.05 -6.12
C THR A 24 -1.60 -6.08 -6.34
N PHE A 25 -0.42 -6.59 -6.72
CA PHE A 25 0.74 -5.75 -7.04
C PHE A 25 0.45 -4.85 -8.24
N THR A 26 -0.16 -5.38 -9.31
CA THR A 26 -0.54 -4.58 -10.48
C THR A 26 -1.41 -3.39 -10.09
N LEU A 27 -2.47 -3.62 -9.30
CA LEU A 27 -3.34 -2.53 -8.87
C LEU A 27 -2.61 -1.51 -8.00
N GLN A 28 -1.78 -1.98 -7.05
CA GLN A 28 -0.99 -1.10 -6.19
C GLN A 28 0.01 -0.27 -7.00
N LEU A 29 0.67 -0.87 -7.99
CA LEU A 29 1.60 -0.18 -8.88
C LEU A 29 0.89 0.86 -9.74
N THR A 30 -0.27 0.53 -10.32
CA THR A 30 -1.08 1.49 -11.10
C THR A 30 -1.45 2.71 -10.27
N LEU A 31 -1.85 2.54 -9.00
CA LEU A 31 -2.13 3.67 -8.11
C LEU A 31 -0.89 4.52 -7.86
N CYS A 32 0.28 3.89 -7.70
CA CYS A 32 1.53 4.61 -7.48
C CYS A 32 1.99 5.36 -8.73
N GLU A 33 1.96 4.73 -9.91
CA GLU A 33 2.26 5.35 -11.21
C GLU A 33 1.31 6.54 -11.46
N SER A 34 0.01 6.40 -11.14
CA SER A 34 -0.97 7.47 -11.26
C SER A 34 -0.62 8.67 -10.38
N VAL A 35 -0.29 8.44 -9.10
CA VAL A 35 0.14 9.50 -8.17
C VAL A 35 1.43 10.18 -8.66
N MET A 36 2.39 9.43 -9.19
CA MET A 36 3.67 9.97 -9.68
C MET A 36 3.56 10.67 -11.04
N SER A 37 2.47 10.48 -11.79
CA SER A 37 2.22 11.15 -13.07
C SER A 37 1.71 12.59 -12.93
N GLU A 38 1.32 12.98 -11.72
CA GLU A 38 0.83 14.32 -11.38
C GLU A 38 1.96 15.33 -11.20
N LYS A 39 1.61 16.63 -11.07
CA LYS A 39 2.59 17.70 -10.84
C LYS A 39 3.22 17.58 -9.45
N PRO A 40 4.56 17.53 -9.32
CA PRO A 40 5.23 17.42 -8.00
C PRO A 40 4.87 18.55 -7.03
N SER A 41 4.69 19.78 -7.53
CA SER A 41 4.31 20.94 -6.72
C SER A 41 2.93 20.79 -6.06
N LEU A 42 2.00 20.06 -6.69
CA LEU A 42 0.69 19.77 -6.11
C LEU A 42 0.82 18.83 -4.91
N TYR A 43 1.68 17.80 -5.02
CA TYR A 43 1.92 16.89 -3.90
C TYR A 43 2.72 17.54 -2.77
N ALA A 44 3.65 18.43 -3.11
CA ALA A 44 4.38 19.21 -2.13
C ALA A 44 3.43 20.06 -1.29
N SER A 45 2.52 20.83 -1.89
CA SER A 45 1.57 21.63 -1.11
C SER A 45 0.65 20.76 -0.25
N ILE A 46 0.09 19.67 -0.81
CA ILE A 46 -0.81 18.78 -0.04
C ILE A 46 -0.11 18.16 1.18
N GLN A 47 1.14 17.71 1.02
CA GLN A 47 1.83 16.97 2.08
C GLN A 47 2.61 17.87 3.04
N MET A 48 3.31 18.88 2.53
CA MET A 48 4.14 19.77 3.34
C MET A 48 3.32 20.80 4.11
N ASP A 49 2.17 21.23 3.58
CA ASP A 49 1.30 22.20 4.27
C ASP A 49 0.37 21.52 5.29
N ASN A 50 0.35 20.20 5.35
CA ASN A 50 -0.43 19.43 6.30
C ASN A 50 0.43 19.00 7.51
N GLU A 51 0.21 19.67 8.64
CA GLU A 51 0.94 19.45 9.91
C GLU A 51 0.88 18.00 10.43
N TYR A 52 -0.14 17.23 10.05
CA TYR A 52 -0.30 15.84 10.48
C TYR A 52 0.51 14.85 9.64
N THR A 53 0.95 15.24 8.44
CA THR A 53 1.60 14.34 7.48
C THR A 53 2.82 13.63 8.09
N ALA A 54 3.68 14.39 8.77
CA ALA A 54 4.87 13.86 9.41
C ALA A 54 4.53 12.80 10.47
N GLY A 55 3.55 13.10 11.34
CA GLY A 55 3.12 12.16 12.39
C GLY A 55 2.50 10.87 11.84
N TYR A 56 1.74 10.93 10.75
CA TYR A 56 1.24 9.73 10.09
C TYR A 56 2.35 8.92 9.42
N LEU A 57 3.37 9.58 8.86
CA LEU A 57 4.52 8.90 8.27
C LEU A 57 5.37 8.19 9.34
N GLU A 58 5.61 8.82 10.48
CA GLU A 58 6.29 8.19 11.62
C GLU A 58 5.56 6.95 12.12
N ARG A 59 4.22 7.04 12.25
CA ARG A 59 3.39 5.89 12.64
C ARG A 59 3.44 4.78 11.61
N PHE A 60 3.45 5.12 10.31
CA PHE A 60 3.63 4.11 9.26
C PHE A 60 4.98 3.39 9.39
N ILE A 61 6.07 4.13 9.56
CA ILE A 61 7.41 3.56 9.75
C ILE A 61 7.43 2.64 10.98
N SER A 62 6.84 3.06 12.10
CA SER A 62 6.73 2.24 13.30
C SER A 62 5.99 0.92 13.06
N LYS A 63 4.88 0.94 12.29
CA LYS A 63 4.15 -0.28 11.92
C LYS A 63 4.94 -1.18 10.97
N ALA A 64 5.68 -0.60 10.03
CA ALA A 64 6.56 -1.35 9.13
C ALA A 64 7.70 -2.04 9.90
N HIS A 65 8.34 -1.35 10.85
CA HIS A 65 9.34 -1.95 11.72
C HIS A 65 8.77 -3.08 12.58
N HIS A 66 7.57 -2.91 13.14
CA HIS A 66 6.94 -3.98 13.92
C HIS A 66 6.69 -5.23 13.08
N LEU A 67 6.17 -5.08 11.86
CA LEU A 67 5.99 -6.20 10.94
C LEU A 67 7.33 -6.87 10.58
N MET A 68 8.37 -6.07 10.32
CA MET A 68 9.72 -6.56 10.06
C MET A 68 10.25 -7.38 11.24
N ASP A 69 10.10 -6.90 12.48
CA ASP A 69 10.54 -7.61 13.68
C ASP A 69 9.87 -8.99 13.82
N LEU A 70 8.55 -9.07 13.59
CA LEU A 70 7.81 -10.34 13.61
C LEU A 70 8.37 -11.33 12.58
N ILE A 71 8.66 -10.86 11.36
CA ILE A 71 9.22 -11.68 10.28
C ILE A 71 10.64 -12.14 10.61
N CYS A 72 11.53 -11.23 11.04
CA CYS A 72 12.92 -11.54 11.38
C CYS A 72 13.04 -12.54 12.53
N ARG A 73 12.12 -12.47 13.51
CA ARG A 73 12.05 -13.41 14.64
C ARG A 73 11.33 -14.71 14.30
N ARG A 74 10.75 -14.82 13.09
CA ARG A 74 9.87 -15.92 12.68
C ARG A 74 8.71 -16.14 13.66
N ASP A 75 8.21 -15.05 14.25
CA ASP A 75 7.11 -15.06 15.21
C ASP A 75 5.77 -15.20 14.47
N GLY A 76 5.40 -16.45 14.16
CA GLY A 76 4.18 -16.77 13.42
C GLY A 76 2.91 -16.40 14.18
N GLU A 77 2.88 -16.61 15.49
CA GLU A 77 1.71 -16.25 16.32
C GLU A 77 1.53 -14.74 16.40
N GLY A 78 2.62 -14.00 16.61
CA GLY A 78 2.61 -12.54 16.60
C GLY A 78 2.18 -11.96 15.26
N PHE A 79 2.64 -12.56 14.15
CA PHE A 79 2.20 -12.19 12.81
C PHE A 79 0.69 -12.39 12.61
N ILE A 80 0.16 -13.57 12.95
CA ILE A 80 -1.27 -13.88 12.82
C ILE A 80 -2.10 -12.91 13.66
N LYS A 81 -1.69 -12.66 14.90
CA LYS A 81 -2.36 -11.70 15.78
C LYS A 81 -2.38 -10.29 15.18
N PHE A 82 -1.23 -9.82 14.69
CA PHE A 82 -1.14 -8.50 14.05
C PHE A 82 -2.08 -8.38 12.84
N TYR A 83 -2.12 -9.43 12.01
CA TYR A 83 -3.04 -9.49 10.86
C TYR A 83 -4.51 -9.43 11.29
N GLU A 84 -4.89 -10.24 12.29
CA GLU A 84 -6.25 -10.28 12.82
C GLU A 84 -6.70 -8.96 13.44
N ASP A 85 -5.81 -8.31 14.19
CA ASP A 85 -6.07 -6.99 14.78
C ASP A 85 -6.32 -5.93 13.69
N VAL A 86 -5.51 -5.93 12.62
CA VAL A 86 -5.71 -5.04 11.46
C VAL A 86 -7.00 -5.37 10.73
N ARG A 87 -7.30 -6.66 10.52
CA ARG A 87 -8.53 -7.11 9.87
C ARG A 87 -9.77 -6.68 10.65
N ALA A 88 -9.78 -6.85 11.97
CA ALA A 88 -10.88 -6.47 12.84
C ALA A 88 -11.07 -4.95 12.92
N ALA A 89 -9.99 -4.17 12.79
CA ALA A 89 -10.09 -2.72 12.70
C ALA A 89 -10.74 -2.28 11.38
N LEU A 90 -10.35 -2.89 10.26
CA LEU A 90 -10.88 -2.59 8.93
C LEU A 90 -12.29 -3.12 8.70
N SER A 91 -12.67 -4.25 9.31
CA SER A 91 -14.01 -4.83 9.16
C SER A 91 -15.14 -3.99 9.76
N ARG A 92 -14.81 -2.88 10.42
CA ARG A 92 -15.77 -1.86 10.88
C ARG A 92 -16.22 -0.95 9.75
N ASP A 93 -15.49 -0.89 8.65
CA ASP A 93 -15.91 -0.23 7.43
C ASP A 93 -17.00 -1.08 6.76
N GLU A 94 -18.16 -0.48 6.49
CA GLU A 94 -19.29 -1.12 5.79
C GLU A 94 -18.89 -1.66 4.43
N GLY A 95 -17.89 -1.08 3.78
CA GLY A 95 -17.38 -1.54 2.50
C GLY A 95 -16.40 -2.70 2.60
N PHE A 96 -15.93 -3.10 3.78
CA PHE A 96 -14.94 -4.17 3.92
C PHE A 96 -15.38 -5.51 3.31
N PRO A 97 -16.64 -5.98 3.48
CA PRO A 97 -17.11 -7.23 2.90
C PRO A 97 -16.99 -7.29 1.37
N GLU A 98 -17.21 -6.19 0.66
CA GLU A 98 -17.12 -6.15 -0.81
C GLU A 98 -15.75 -5.69 -1.32
N ALA A 99 -14.75 -5.50 -0.45
CA ALA A 99 -13.44 -4.98 -0.84
C ALA A 99 -12.76 -5.85 -1.91
N TYR A 100 -12.87 -7.17 -1.80
CA TYR A 100 -12.32 -8.10 -2.78
C TYR A 100 -13.02 -7.98 -4.14
N GLU A 101 -14.35 -7.90 -4.16
CA GLU A 101 -15.13 -7.73 -5.39
C GLU A 101 -14.83 -6.39 -6.07
N ARG A 102 -14.66 -5.31 -5.30
CA ARG A 102 -14.22 -4.02 -5.83
C ARG A 102 -12.84 -4.09 -6.47
N MET A 103 -11.89 -4.75 -5.80
CA MET A 103 -10.55 -4.98 -6.33
C MET A 103 -10.62 -5.73 -7.67
N TYR A 104 -11.41 -6.82 -7.73
CA TYR A 104 -11.57 -7.62 -8.94
C TYR A 104 -12.19 -6.83 -10.10
N ARG A 105 -13.22 -6.02 -9.83
CA ARG A 105 -13.82 -5.13 -10.86
C ARG A 105 -12.83 -4.09 -11.36
N ALA A 106 -12.04 -3.48 -10.48
CA ALA A 106 -11.01 -2.52 -10.87
C ALA A 106 -9.97 -3.18 -11.79
N LEU A 107 -9.51 -4.39 -11.44
CA LEU A 107 -8.57 -5.16 -12.26
C LEU A 107 -9.12 -5.50 -13.64
N LYS A 108 -10.39 -5.92 -13.73
CA LYS A 108 -11.05 -6.16 -15.03
C LYS A 108 -11.08 -4.91 -15.89
N ALA A 109 -11.40 -3.75 -15.31
CA ALA A 109 -11.41 -2.49 -16.04
C ALA A 109 -10.03 -2.13 -16.59
N LEU A 110 -8.95 -2.41 -15.85
CA LEU A 110 -7.57 -2.17 -16.27
C LEU A 110 -7.09 -3.11 -17.40
N GLN A 111 -7.70 -4.29 -17.55
CA GLN A 111 -7.34 -5.26 -18.60
C GLN A 111 -8.03 -5.00 -19.95
N HIS A 112 -9.01 -4.11 -19.98
CA HIS A 112 -9.81 -3.78 -21.17
C HIS A 112 -9.62 -2.32 -21.63
N GLY A 113 -8.68 -1.59 -21.02
CA GLY A 113 -8.29 -0.22 -21.37
C GLY A 113 -7.01 -0.14 -22.20
#